data_AF-A0A9D7T7N8-F1
#
_entry.id   AF-A0A9D7T7N8-F1
#
_cell.length_a   1.000
_cell.length_b   1.000
_cell.length_c   1.000
_cell.angle_alpha   90.00
_cell.angle_beta   90.00
_cell.angle_gamma   90.00
#
_symmetry.space_group_name_H-M   'P 1'
#
loop_
_entity.id
_entity.type
_entity.pdbx_description
1 polymer ?
#
loop_
_entity_poly.entity_id
_entity_poly.type
_entity_poly.pdbx_seq_one_letter_code
_entity_poly.pdbx_strand_id
1 'polypeptide(L)'
;MQKLLQLFLVLVLGTVANQSFAALDIGDVMVEGSNAIAIQVSGASGELDAMAHQAFAAHGAYRRVTSGGAFEIRFSSVGANQVNVQVIKGGSVILNQNANGTSTRNAFYRAADAAVKATSGLNGFFAAKLAFISNRTGKDEVYVGDLFMGEVKQITRDNAFALTPRWSPEGSRLIYTSYFKSGFPDIYLINLANNDRTKFASFQGTNSGARFSPNGLKVAMVLSGEGTPEIYSAPASGKPVSRLTRSDAVKSSPCFSPDSSRIVYASEPGPQLYIMSASGGGSQRVGGGLGSYCAEPDWSRADPSKIAFTFRDGSRFQIAVLDLKTGQSKKVSKAVYDGVEPNWLADGRHLIYTARAAGSRALVILDTESGRTVRLGNISAEKASVWGPQ
;
A
#
# COMPACT_ATOMS: atom_id res chain seq x y z
N MET A 1 -30.41 10.81 45.10
CA MET A 1 -31.02 9.56 44.57
C MET A 1 -31.99 9.96 43.45
N GLN A 2 -31.92 9.30 42.29
CA GLN A 2 -32.67 9.53 41.04
C GLN A 2 -32.43 10.84 40.25
N LYS A 3 -32.07 10.67 38.96
CA LYS A 3 -32.71 11.35 37.81
C LYS A 3 -32.56 10.48 36.56
N LEU A 4 -33.71 10.14 35.97
CA LEU A 4 -33.88 9.49 34.66
C LEU A 4 -33.37 10.39 33.53
N LEU A 5 -32.88 9.80 32.45
CA LEU A 5 -32.92 10.41 31.11
C LEU A 5 -33.47 9.36 30.13
N GLN A 6 -34.65 9.63 29.59
CA GLN A 6 -35.28 8.87 28.50
C GLN A 6 -34.65 9.29 27.17
N LEU A 7 -34.30 8.32 26.33
CA LEU A 7 -33.84 8.55 24.96
C LEU A 7 -35.00 8.23 24.00
N PHE A 8 -35.49 9.24 23.29
CA PHE A 8 -36.46 9.07 22.20
C PHE A 8 -35.74 8.58 20.93
N LEU A 9 -36.21 7.45 20.40
CA LEU A 9 -35.84 6.93 19.08
C LEU A 9 -36.77 7.55 18.04
N VAL A 10 -36.26 8.44 17.19
CA VAL A 10 -36.98 8.89 15.97
C VAL A 10 -36.36 8.17 14.78
N LEU A 11 -37.12 7.23 14.21
CA LEU A 11 -36.75 6.48 13.01
C LEU A 11 -37.13 7.31 11.78
N VAL A 12 -36.16 7.97 11.15
CA VAL A 12 -36.36 8.54 9.80
C VAL A 12 -35.82 7.53 8.79
N LEU A 13 -36.74 6.84 8.10
CA LEU A 13 -36.46 6.02 6.93
C LEU A 13 -36.07 6.93 5.76
N GLY A 14 -34.79 7.30 5.70
CA GLY A 14 -34.19 7.85 4.48
C GLY A 14 -33.82 6.70 3.55
N THR A 15 -34.40 6.67 2.35
CA THR A 15 -34.00 5.77 1.28
C THR A 15 -32.53 6.00 0.93
N VAL A 16 -31.65 5.12 1.40
CA VAL A 16 -30.23 5.12 0.99
C VAL A 16 -30.20 4.55 -0.42
N ALA A 17 -30.01 5.41 -1.41
CA ALA A 17 -29.64 4.96 -2.75
C ALA A 17 -28.35 4.16 -2.63
N ASN A 18 -28.44 2.84 -2.83
CA ASN A 18 -27.28 1.96 -2.95
C ASN A 18 -26.46 2.42 -4.16
N GLN A 19 -25.43 3.22 -3.93
CA GLN A 19 -24.35 3.35 -4.90
C GLN A 19 -23.51 2.08 -4.81
N SER A 20 -24.02 0.99 -5.41
CA SER A 20 -23.19 -0.16 -5.74
C SER A 20 -22.08 0.34 -6.67
N PHE A 21 -20.84 -0.04 -6.39
CA PHE A 21 -19.78 0.07 -7.38
C PHE A 21 -20.20 -0.74 -8.61
N ALA A 22 -20.69 -0.08 -9.65
CA ALA A 22 -20.79 -0.71 -10.95
C ALA A 22 -19.39 -1.23 -11.31
N ALA A 23 -19.33 -2.45 -11.85
CA ALA A 23 -18.10 -2.98 -12.42
C ALA A 23 -17.56 -1.91 -13.37
N LEU A 24 -16.40 -1.34 -13.04
CA LEU A 24 -15.78 -0.37 -13.92
C LEU A 24 -15.30 -1.17 -15.11
N ASP A 25 -16.08 -1.11 -16.19
CA ASP A 25 -15.61 -1.47 -17.51
C ASP A 25 -14.29 -0.74 -17.73
N ILE A 26 -13.21 -1.50 -17.92
CA ILE A 26 -11.86 -0.96 -18.14
C ILE A 26 -11.80 -0.55 -19.62
N GLY A 27 -12.73 0.30 -20.05
CA GLY A 27 -12.83 0.76 -21.42
C GLY A 27 -11.55 1.46 -21.87
N ASP A 28 -11.40 1.62 -23.18
CA ASP A 28 -10.28 2.36 -23.76
C ASP A 28 -10.38 3.85 -23.38
N VAL A 29 -9.68 4.23 -22.31
CA VAL A 29 -9.61 5.61 -21.85
C VAL A 29 -8.47 6.34 -22.56
N MET A 30 -8.86 7.26 -23.45
CA MET A 30 -7.97 8.23 -24.07
C MET A 30 -7.45 9.21 -23.02
N VAL A 31 -6.13 9.32 -22.92
CA VAL A 31 -5.46 10.27 -22.02
C VAL A 31 -5.52 11.68 -22.64
N GLU A 32 -6.25 12.60 -22.00
CA GLU A 32 -6.04 14.04 -22.18
C GLU A 32 -4.94 14.51 -21.22
N GLY A 33 -3.70 14.50 -21.71
CA GLY A 33 -2.52 14.96 -20.98
C GLY A 33 -1.25 14.69 -21.78
N SER A 34 -0.46 15.73 -22.06
CA SER A 34 0.65 15.76 -23.05
C SER A 34 1.87 14.88 -22.75
N ASN A 35 1.93 14.17 -21.61
CA ASN A 35 3.15 13.48 -21.13
C ASN A 35 3.01 11.94 -21.01
N ALA A 36 1.90 11.33 -21.43
CA ALA A 36 1.77 9.88 -21.42
C ALA A 36 2.55 9.24 -22.58
N ILE A 37 3.29 8.17 -22.30
CA ILE A 37 4.07 7.43 -23.28
C ILE A 37 3.11 6.61 -24.13
N ALA A 38 2.99 6.95 -25.41
CA ALA A 38 2.20 6.18 -26.36
C ALA A 38 2.86 4.82 -26.60
N ILE A 39 2.13 3.72 -26.39
CA ILE A 39 2.66 2.37 -26.59
C ILE A 39 1.67 1.48 -27.35
N GLN A 40 2.19 0.59 -28.17
CA GLN A 40 1.51 -0.63 -28.57
C GLN A 40 1.93 -1.73 -27.59
N VAL A 41 0.97 -2.51 -27.09
CA VAL A 41 1.24 -3.63 -26.19
C VAL A 41 0.45 -4.85 -26.67
N SER A 42 1.10 -6.01 -26.73
CA SER A 42 0.48 -7.25 -27.18
C SER A 42 1.09 -8.49 -26.53
N GLY A 43 0.28 -9.54 -26.40
CA GLY A 43 0.71 -10.87 -25.99
C GLY A 43 0.50 -11.91 -27.10
N ALA A 44 1.43 -12.87 -27.21
CA ALA A 44 1.37 -13.94 -28.22
C ALA A 44 0.23 -14.95 -27.98
N SER A 45 -0.39 -14.93 -26.80
CA SER A 45 -1.59 -15.69 -26.47
C SER A 45 -2.66 -14.76 -25.90
N GLY A 46 -3.93 -15.16 -25.97
CA GLY A 46 -5.04 -14.36 -25.42
C GLY A 46 -4.91 -14.06 -23.93
N GLU A 47 -4.29 -14.97 -23.16
CA GLU A 47 -4.01 -14.75 -21.73
C GLU A 47 -2.95 -13.67 -21.51
N LEU A 48 -1.81 -13.75 -22.21
CA LEU A 48 -0.75 -12.76 -22.10
C LEU A 48 -1.21 -11.38 -22.59
N ASP A 49 -2.02 -11.37 -23.66
CA ASP A 49 -2.55 -10.14 -24.25
C ASP A 49 -3.49 -9.41 -23.28
N ALA A 50 -4.43 -10.14 -22.68
CA ALA A 50 -5.31 -9.61 -21.65
C ALA A 50 -4.53 -9.07 -20.44
N MET A 51 -3.52 -9.79 -19.96
CA MET A 51 -2.68 -9.32 -18.85
C MET A 51 -1.88 -8.06 -19.21
N ALA A 52 -1.40 -7.95 -20.45
CA ALA A 52 -0.65 -6.79 -20.91
C ALA A 52 -1.53 -5.54 -21.04
N HIS A 53 -2.73 -5.69 -21.58
CA HIS A 53 -3.71 -4.61 -21.59
C HIS A 53 -4.12 -4.18 -20.18
N GLN A 54 -4.36 -5.11 -19.26
CA GLN A 54 -4.69 -4.81 -17.87
C GLN A 54 -3.55 -4.04 -17.17
N ALA A 55 -2.31 -4.54 -17.27
CA ALA A 55 -1.16 -3.97 -16.56
C ALA A 55 -0.85 -2.54 -17.03
N PHE A 56 -0.71 -2.34 -18.34
CA PHE A 56 -0.35 -1.02 -18.87
C PHE A 56 -1.50 -0.01 -18.82
N ALA A 57 -2.76 -0.45 -18.82
CA ALA A 57 -3.89 0.43 -18.51
C ALA A 57 -3.86 0.91 -17.05
N ALA A 58 -3.32 0.11 -16.13
CA ALA A 58 -3.30 0.43 -14.71
C ALA A 58 -2.18 1.39 -14.29
N HIS A 59 -1.12 1.54 -15.10
CA HIS A 59 0.06 2.32 -14.72
C HIS A 59 -0.09 3.84 -14.93
N GLY A 60 -1.05 4.33 -15.72
CA GLY A 60 -1.29 5.79 -15.85
C GLY A 60 -0.20 6.63 -16.56
N ALA A 61 1.05 6.17 -16.64
CA ALA A 61 2.14 6.78 -17.40
C ALA A 61 2.07 6.45 -18.91
N TYR A 62 1.27 5.45 -19.27
CA TYR A 62 1.15 4.94 -20.63
C TYR A 62 -0.22 5.26 -21.22
N ARG A 63 -0.22 5.55 -22.52
CA ARG A 63 -1.41 5.60 -23.36
C ARG A 63 -1.30 4.50 -24.40
N ARG A 64 -2.20 3.51 -24.35
CA ARG A 64 -2.25 2.46 -25.37
C ARG A 64 -2.73 3.06 -26.70
N VAL A 65 -2.08 2.69 -27.80
CA VAL A 65 -2.46 3.09 -29.17
C VAL A 65 -2.43 1.86 -30.09
N THR A 66 -3.24 1.88 -31.14
CA THR A 66 -3.28 0.79 -32.14
C THR A 66 -2.20 0.93 -33.20
N SER A 67 -1.72 2.15 -33.47
CA SER A 67 -0.63 2.46 -34.41
C SER A 67 0.16 3.69 -33.98
N GLY A 68 1.42 3.82 -34.43
CA GLY A 68 2.24 5.03 -34.22
C GLY A 68 2.70 5.28 -32.77
N GLY A 69 2.79 4.23 -31.93
CA GLY A 69 3.31 4.35 -30.57
C GLY A 69 4.81 4.65 -30.52
N ALA A 70 5.27 5.28 -29.44
CA ALA A 70 6.70 5.51 -29.18
C ALA A 70 7.46 4.19 -28.95
N PHE A 71 6.76 3.19 -28.40
CA PHE A 71 7.28 1.84 -28.22
C PHE A 71 6.23 0.80 -28.60
N GLU A 72 6.71 -0.34 -29.08
CA GLU A 72 5.94 -1.57 -29.19
C GLU A 72 6.49 -2.59 -28.19
N ILE A 73 5.60 -3.14 -27.36
CA ILE A 73 5.93 -4.08 -26.28
C ILE A 73 5.23 -5.40 -26.56
N ARG A 74 6.00 -6.45 -26.83
CA ARG A 74 5.49 -7.78 -27.17
C ARG A 74 5.86 -8.78 -26.10
N PHE A 75 4.90 -9.59 -25.68
CA PHE A 75 5.11 -10.66 -24.71
C PHE A 75 4.89 -12.03 -25.36
N SER A 76 5.77 -12.99 -25.10
CA SER A 76 5.61 -14.37 -25.57
C SER A 76 5.99 -15.37 -24.49
N SER A 77 5.27 -16.50 -24.43
CA SER A 77 5.61 -17.59 -23.52
C SER A 77 6.83 -18.34 -24.08
N VAL A 78 7.82 -18.59 -23.23
CA VAL A 78 9.01 -19.40 -23.56
C VAL A 78 8.97 -20.75 -22.83
N GLY A 79 8.31 -20.81 -21.68
CA GLY A 79 8.11 -22.03 -20.90
C GLY A 79 7.05 -21.83 -19.83
N ALA A 80 6.77 -22.88 -19.05
CA ALA A 80 5.67 -22.89 -18.08
C ALA A 80 5.71 -21.74 -17.05
N ASN A 81 6.91 -21.25 -16.71
CA ASN A 81 7.11 -20.14 -15.77
C ASN A 81 8.08 -19.09 -16.32
N GLN A 82 8.13 -18.95 -17.65
CA GLN A 82 9.05 -18.04 -18.32
C GLN A 82 8.37 -17.28 -19.46
N VAL A 83 8.44 -15.95 -19.42
CA VAL A 83 7.88 -15.05 -20.43
C VAL A 83 8.99 -14.17 -20.98
N ASN A 84 9.10 -14.11 -22.30
CA ASN A 84 9.95 -13.16 -22.99
C ASN A 84 9.20 -11.83 -23.17
N VAL A 85 9.93 -10.73 -23.04
CA VAL A 85 9.47 -9.41 -23.45
C VAL A 85 10.42 -8.82 -24.48
N GLN A 86 9.85 -8.29 -25.56
CA GLN A 86 10.54 -7.45 -26.52
C GLN A 86 10.00 -6.03 -26.44
N VAL A 87 10.90 -5.05 -26.39
CA VAL A 87 10.56 -3.62 -26.53
C VAL A 87 11.22 -3.10 -27.78
N ILE A 88 10.43 -2.52 -28.68
CA ILE A 88 10.86 -1.99 -29.97
C ILE A 88 10.65 -0.48 -29.97
N LYS A 89 11.66 0.27 -30.44
CA LYS A 89 11.60 1.73 -30.63
C LYS A 89 12.10 2.04 -32.04
N GLY A 90 11.27 2.69 -32.86
CA GLY A 90 11.63 3.06 -34.23
C GLY A 90 12.05 1.85 -35.09
N GLY A 91 11.41 0.69 -34.89
CA GLY A 91 11.72 -0.56 -35.61
C GLY A 91 12.93 -1.35 -35.08
N SER A 92 13.69 -0.81 -34.13
CA SER A 92 14.81 -1.52 -33.49
C SER A 92 14.41 -2.11 -32.15
N VAL A 93 14.77 -3.37 -31.91
CA VAL A 93 14.60 -4.04 -30.61
C VAL A 93 15.61 -3.42 -29.64
N ILE A 94 15.12 -2.75 -28.60
CA ILE A 94 15.93 -2.12 -27.54
C ILE A 94 15.98 -2.95 -26.25
N LEU A 95 15.05 -3.90 -26.09
CA LEU A 95 15.05 -4.90 -25.03
C LEU A 95 14.56 -6.22 -25.61
N ASN A 96 15.23 -7.32 -25.27
CA ASN A 96 14.76 -8.68 -25.49
C ASN A 96 15.19 -9.53 -24.28
N GLN A 97 14.28 -9.81 -23.37
CA GLN A 97 14.61 -10.41 -22.07
C GLN A 97 13.63 -11.50 -21.68
N ASN A 98 14.16 -12.64 -21.24
CA ASN A 98 13.38 -13.69 -20.57
C ASN A 98 13.25 -13.36 -19.08
N ALA A 99 12.02 -13.32 -18.57
CA ALA A 99 11.73 -13.23 -17.15
C ALA A 99 11.25 -14.60 -16.63
N ASN A 100 11.84 -15.05 -15.53
CA ASN A 100 11.43 -16.25 -14.81
C ASN A 100 10.53 -15.87 -13.63
N GLY A 101 9.49 -16.67 -13.38
CA GLY A 101 8.57 -16.48 -12.26
C GLY A 101 8.25 -17.78 -11.52
N THR A 102 7.38 -17.67 -10.52
CA THR A 102 6.79 -18.85 -9.84
C THR A 102 5.59 -19.45 -10.60
N SER A 103 5.11 -18.72 -11.61
CA SER A 103 4.01 -19.05 -12.52
C SER A 103 4.19 -18.24 -13.82
N THR A 104 3.48 -18.59 -14.90
CA THR A 104 3.39 -17.75 -16.11
C THR A 104 2.98 -16.32 -15.77
N ARG A 105 1.99 -16.15 -14.89
CA ARG A 105 1.48 -14.84 -14.46
C ARG A 105 2.55 -14.02 -13.74
N ASN A 106 3.29 -14.62 -12.81
CA ASN A 106 4.40 -13.93 -12.16
C ASN A 106 5.54 -13.61 -13.12
N ALA A 107 5.87 -14.53 -14.04
CA ALA A 107 6.88 -14.31 -15.08
C ALA A 107 6.48 -13.15 -16.01
N PHE A 108 5.21 -13.11 -16.43
CA PHE A 108 4.65 -12.02 -17.22
C PHE A 108 4.82 -10.67 -16.53
N TYR A 109 4.41 -10.54 -15.26
CA TYR A 109 4.52 -9.26 -14.57
C TYR A 109 5.98 -8.82 -14.36
N ARG A 110 6.92 -9.75 -14.15
CA ARG A 110 8.35 -9.44 -14.12
C ARG A 110 8.87 -8.96 -15.48
N ALA A 111 8.40 -9.57 -16.56
CA ALA A 111 8.72 -9.12 -17.92
C ALA A 111 8.14 -7.73 -18.19
N ALA A 112 6.91 -7.47 -17.74
CA ALA A 112 6.26 -6.17 -17.86
C ALA A 112 7.01 -5.09 -17.06
N ASP A 113 7.54 -5.42 -15.88
CA ASP A 113 8.40 -4.52 -15.10
C ASP A 113 9.70 -4.16 -15.83
N ALA A 114 10.32 -5.12 -16.53
CA ALA A 114 11.48 -4.84 -17.38
C ALA A 114 11.13 -3.90 -18.54
N ALA A 115 9.94 -4.06 -19.15
CA ALA A 115 9.47 -3.13 -20.17
C ALA A 115 9.18 -1.73 -19.61
N VAL A 116 8.65 -1.62 -18.39
CA VAL A 116 8.48 -0.32 -17.72
C VAL A 116 9.82 0.38 -17.57
N LYS A 117 10.83 -0.36 -17.11
CA LYS A 117 12.20 0.16 -16.96
C LYS A 117 12.79 0.64 -18.29
N ALA A 118 12.67 -0.15 -19.35
CA ALA A 118 13.23 0.17 -20.66
C ALA A 118 12.52 1.35 -21.37
N THR A 119 11.24 1.57 -21.09
CA THR A 119 10.44 2.60 -21.79
C THR A 119 10.36 3.92 -21.04
N SER A 120 10.32 3.89 -19.70
CA SER A 120 10.11 5.08 -18.86
C SER A 120 11.27 5.40 -17.91
N GLY A 121 12.18 4.45 -17.67
CA GLY A 121 13.23 4.56 -16.65
C GLY A 121 12.76 4.31 -15.22
N LEU A 122 11.45 4.29 -14.97
CA LEU A 122 10.87 3.94 -13.68
C LEU A 122 11.11 2.46 -13.36
N ASN A 123 11.16 2.12 -12.07
CA ASN A 123 11.11 0.71 -11.68
C ASN A 123 9.69 0.19 -11.96
N GLY A 124 9.57 -1.06 -12.41
CA GLY A 124 8.27 -1.70 -12.49
C GLY A 124 7.73 -2.06 -11.11
N PHE A 125 6.41 -2.20 -11.01
CA PHE A 125 5.73 -2.63 -9.78
C PHE A 125 4.73 -3.77 -10.01
N PHE A 126 4.53 -4.21 -11.25
CA PHE A 126 3.51 -5.19 -11.60
C PHE A 126 3.75 -6.55 -10.93
N ALA A 127 5.01 -6.96 -10.75
CA ALA A 127 5.36 -8.22 -10.09
C ALA A 127 5.30 -8.15 -8.56
N ALA A 128 4.86 -7.01 -8.01
CA ALA A 128 4.75 -6.85 -6.57
C ALA A 128 3.73 -7.81 -5.95
N LYS A 129 4.03 -8.22 -4.72
CA LYS A 129 3.13 -8.97 -3.85
C LYS A 129 2.41 -8.03 -2.90
N LEU A 130 1.13 -8.30 -2.70
CA LEU A 130 0.30 -7.62 -1.72
C LEU A 130 0.14 -8.50 -0.49
N ALA A 131 0.19 -7.88 0.68
CA ALA A 131 -0.39 -8.42 1.90
C ALA A 131 -1.51 -7.48 2.33
N PHE A 132 -2.70 -8.00 2.63
CA PHE A 132 -3.88 -7.18 2.89
C PHE A 132 -4.87 -7.90 3.81
N ILE A 133 -5.80 -7.13 4.38
CA ILE A 133 -6.91 -7.66 5.17
C ILE A 133 -8.13 -7.85 4.28
N SER A 134 -8.82 -8.97 4.44
CA SER A 134 -10.09 -9.24 3.76
C SER A 134 -11.01 -10.00 4.68
N ASN A 135 -12.30 -9.68 4.62
CA ASN A 135 -13.36 -10.37 5.36
C ASN A 135 -14.14 -11.38 4.50
N ARG A 136 -13.60 -11.78 3.34
CA ARG A 136 -14.32 -12.64 2.36
C ARG A 136 -14.74 -14.01 2.91
N THR A 137 -14.09 -14.48 3.97
CA THR A 137 -14.46 -15.73 4.68
C THR A 137 -15.22 -15.46 5.98
N GLY A 138 -15.82 -14.28 6.13
CA GLY A 138 -16.64 -13.88 7.28
C GLY A 138 -15.89 -13.20 8.43
N LYS A 139 -14.55 -13.16 8.39
CA LYS A 139 -13.67 -12.56 9.41
C LYS A 139 -12.47 -11.88 8.77
N ASP A 140 -11.96 -10.84 9.42
CA ASP A 140 -10.77 -10.11 8.99
C ASP A 140 -9.54 -10.99 9.13
N GLU A 141 -9.03 -11.47 8.00
CA GLU A 141 -7.84 -12.33 7.94
C GLU A 141 -6.79 -11.71 7.03
N VAL A 142 -5.53 -12.10 7.22
CA VAL A 142 -4.41 -11.71 6.38
C VAL A 142 -4.41 -12.58 5.12
N TYR A 143 -4.36 -11.93 3.96
CA TYR A 143 -4.20 -12.56 2.65
C TYR A 143 -2.95 -12.05 1.97
N VAL A 144 -2.37 -12.89 1.12
CA VAL A 144 -1.28 -12.53 0.21
C VAL A 144 -1.68 -12.86 -1.22
N GLY A 145 -1.32 -12.03 -2.18
CA GLY A 145 -1.53 -12.29 -3.61
C GLY A 145 -0.60 -11.42 -4.46
N ASP A 146 -0.73 -11.52 -5.78
CA ASP A 146 -0.12 -10.53 -6.68
C ASP A 146 -0.86 -9.19 -6.63
N LEU A 147 -0.25 -8.15 -7.21
CA LEU A 147 -0.80 -6.79 -7.25
C LEU A 147 -2.23 -6.71 -7.81
N PHE A 148 -2.52 -7.53 -8.82
CA PHE A 148 -3.81 -7.54 -9.51
C PHE A 148 -4.77 -8.57 -8.91
N MET A 149 -4.53 -8.99 -7.65
CA MET A 149 -5.36 -9.92 -6.88
C MET A 149 -5.52 -11.31 -7.53
N GLY A 150 -4.54 -11.72 -8.32
CA GLY A 150 -4.35 -13.12 -8.70
C GLY A 150 -3.57 -13.89 -7.62
N GLU A 151 -3.60 -15.21 -7.74
CA GLU A 151 -2.84 -16.15 -6.87
C GLU A 151 -3.06 -15.92 -5.36
N VAL A 152 -4.25 -15.43 -4.97
CA VAL A 152 -4.54 -15.04 -3.59
C VAL A 152 -4.60 -16.26 -2.67
N LYS A 153 -3.84 -16.18 -1.57
CA LYS A 153 -3.78 -17.17 -0.50
C LYS A 153 -4.17 -16.54 0.83
N GLN A 154 -5.00 -17.24 1.58
CA GLN A 154 -5.30 -16.89 2.96
C GLN A 154 -4.15 -17.37 3.86
N ILE A 155 -3.55 -16.44 4.60
CA ILE A 155 -2.40 -16.71 5.48
C ILE A 155 -2.85 -17.03 6.90
N THR A 156 -3.84 -16.30 7.43
CA THR A 156 -4.39 -16.54 8.78
C THR A 156 -5.79 -17.14 8.73
N ARG A 157 -6.13 -17.94 9.74
CA ARG A 157 -7.45 -18.59 9.93
C ARG A 157 -7.83 -18.54 11.40
N ASP A 158 -7.66 -17.37 11.99
CA ASP A 158 -7.66 -17.18 13.43
C ASP A 158 -9.04 -16.86 14.00
N ASN A 159 -10.00 -16.51 13.13
CA ASN A 159 -11.34 -16.07 13.54
C ASN A 159 -11.28 -14.90 14.55
N ALA A 160 -10.26 -14.06 14.43
CA ALA A 160 -9.97 -12.90 15.28
C ALA A 160 -9.58 -11.71 14.40
N PHE A 161 -9.79 -10.48 14.88
CA PHE A 161 -9.42 -9.30 14.12
C PHE A 161 -7.92 -9.28 13.81
N ALA A 162 -7.58 -9.17 12.53
CA ALA A 162 -6.23 -8.92 12.04
C ALA A 162 -6.16 -7.56 11.33
N LEU A 163 -5.09 -6.81 11.58
CA LEU A 163 -4.93 -5.45 11.10
C LEU A 163 -3.53 -5.22 10.53
N THR A 164 -3.47 -4.41 9.47
CA THR A 164 -2.26 -3.76 8.93
C THR A 164 -1.06 -4.69 8.78
N PRO A 165 -1.13 -5.73 7.93
CA PRO A 165 0.05 -6.54 7.60
C PRO A 165 1.11 -5.68 6.92
N ARG A 166 2.37 -5.90 7.28
CA ARG A 166 3.56 -5.26 6.71
C ARG A 166 4.61 -6.30 6.37
N TRP A 167 5.12 -6.25 5.15
CA TRP A 167 6.21 -7.11 4.70
C TRP A 167 7.52 -6.83 5.42
N SER A 168 8.30 -7.88 5.67
CA SER A 168 9.74 -7.72 5.88
C SER A 168 10.43 -7.32 4.57
N PRO A 169 11.56 -6.58 4.61
CA PRO A 169 12.23 -6.10 3.41
C PRO A 169 12.62 -7.23 2.45
N GLU A 170 12.98 -8.39 2.98
CA GLU A 170 13.32 -9.59 2.22
C GLU A 170 12.11 -10.37 1.68
N GLY A 171 10.88 -10.00 2.07
CA GLY A 171 9.65 -10.60 1.53
C GLY A 171 9.31 -12.00 2.04
N SER A 172 10.00 -12.50 3.06
CA SER A 172 9.78 -13.84 3.63
C SER A 172 8.83 -13.86 4.83
N ARG A 173 8.59 -12.70 5.45
CA ARG A 173 7.80 -12.57 6.67
C ARG A 173 6.77 -11.45 6.58
N LEU A 174 5.68 -11.58 7.33
CA LEU A 174 4.74 -10.49 7.61
C LEU A 174 4.72 -10.19 9.10
N ILE A 175 4.68 -8.91 9.45
CA ILE A 175 4.35 -8.44 10.78
C ILE A 175 2.97 -7.78 10.75
N TYR A 176 2.10 -8.08 11.72
CA TYR A 176 0.71 -7.62 11.74
C TYR A 176 0.18 -7.54 13.16
N THR A 177 -0.89 -6.77 13.36
CA THR A 177 -1.59 -6.72 14.65
C THR A 177 -2.73 -7.73 14.65
N SER A 178 -2.90 -8.50 15.72
CA SER A 178 -3.99 -9.47 15.85
C SER A 178 -4.48 -9.58 17.29
N TYR A 179 -5.78 -9.87 17.43
CA TYR A 179 -6.45 -10.13 18.70
C TYR A 179 -6.47 -11.62 19.07
N PHE A 180 -5.79 -12.45 18.28
CA PHE A 180 -5.81 -13.90 18.43
C PHE A 180 -5.32 -14.37 19.82
N LYS A 181 -6.05 -15.31 20.42
CA LYS A 181 -5.83 -15.93 21.75
C LYS A 181 -5.88 -15.00 22.98
N SER A 182 -5.26 -13.83 22.94
CA SER A 182 -5.22 -12.91 24.09
C SER A 182 -6.50 -12.08 24.24
N GLY A 183 -7.23 -11.85 23.15
CA GLY A 183 -8.35 -10.90 23.13
C GLY A 183 -7.91 -9.42 23.16
N PHE A 184 -6.60 -9.16 23.16
CA PHE A 184 -5.98 -7.83 23.13
C PHE A 184 -5.14 -7.70 21.86
N PRO A 185 -4.92 -6.47 21.34
CA PRO A 185 -4.08 -6.26 20.17
C PRO A 185 -2.62 -6.55 20.51
N ASP A 186 -2.13 -7.68 19.99
CA ASP A 186 -0.75 -8.12 20.03
C ASP A 186 -0.12 -8.00 18.63
N ILE A 187 1.20 -7.87 18.58
CA ILE A 187 1.95 -7.85 17.32
C ILE A 187 2.47 -9.25 17.06
N TYR A 188 2.13 -9.80 15.91
CA TYR A 188 2.54 -11.12 15.46
C TYR A 188 3.50 -11.03 14.29
N LEU A 189 4.47 -11.95 14.26
CA LEU A 189 5.34 -12.21 13.13
C LEU A 189 4.99 -13.58 12.55
N ILE A 190 4.82 -13.68 11.23
CA ILE A 190 4.58 -14.95 10.53
C ILE A 190 5.60 -15.14 9.41
N ASN A 191 6.18 -16.34 9.34
CA ASN A 191 7.02 -16.79 8.24
C ASN A 191 6.14 -17.41 7.15
N LEU A 192 6.27 -16.92 5.91
CA LEU A 192 5.39 -17.32 4.81
C LEU A 192 5.79 -18.65 4.16
N ALA A 193 6.98 -19.17 4.43
CA ALA A 193 7.43 -20.45 3.89
C ALA A 193 6.76 -21.63 4.59
N ASN A 194 6.52 -21.53 5.89
CA ASN A 194 5.99 -22.61 6.73
C ASN A 194 4.78 -22.22 7.58
N ASN A 195 4.32 -20.97 7.51
CA ASN A 195 3.26 -20.39 8.34
C ASN A 195 3.57 -20.39 9.85
N ASP A 196 4.84 -20.52 10.23
CA ASP A 196 5.24 -20.42 11.63
C ASP A 196 4.98 -19.01 12.15
N ARG A 197 4.35 -18.93 13.31
CA ARG A 197 3.90 -17.69 13.89
C ARG A 197 4.39 -17.53 15.32
N THR A 198 4.86 -16.34 15.64
CA THR A 198 5.29 -15.97 16.98
C THR A 198 4.71 -14.62 17.39
N LYS A 199 4.54 -14.41 18.70
CA LYS A 199 4.27 -13.08 19.24
C LYS A 199 5.56 -12.26 19.21
N PHE A 200 5.56 -11.18 18.45
CA PHE A 200 6.68 -10.23 18.40
C PHE A 200 6.63 -9.28 19.61
N ALA A 201 5.45 -8.74 19.92
CA ALA A 201 5.21 -7.90 21.09
C ALA A 201 3.84 -8.22 21.69
N SER A 202 3.80 -8.38 23.02
CA SER A 202 2.59 -8.69 23.79
C SER A 202 2.74 -8.13 25.20
N PHE A 203 2.86 -6.81 25.27
CA PHE A 203 2.87 -6.07 26.52
C PHE A 203 1.44 -5.71 26.92
N GLN A 204 1.25 -5.28 28.17
CA GLN A 204 -0.03 -4.73 28.60
C GLN A 204 -0.45 -3.56 27.70
N GLY A 205 -1.75 -3.38 27.49
CA GLY A 205 -2.30 -2.30 26.67
C GLY A 205 -2.29 -2.63 25.17
N THR A 206 -2.15 -1.60 24.34
CA THR A 206 -2.16 -1.72 22.89
C THR A 206 -0.76 -1.97 22.34
N ASN A 207 -0.62 -3.00 21.51
CA ASN A 207 0.59 -3.28 20.72
C ASN A 207 0.20 -3.26 19.24
N SER A 208 0.64 -2.27 18.47
CA SER A 208 0.18 -2.14 17.07
C SER A 208 1.17 -1.40 16.17
N GLY A 209 0.81 -1.29 14.88
CA GLY A 209 1.49 -0.41 13.93
C GLY A 209 2.93 -0.79 13.61
N ALA A 210 3.30 -2.07 13.80
CA ALA A 210 4.66 -2.52 13.58
C ALA A 210 5.09 -2.43 12.11
N ARG A 211 6.31 -1.94 11.87
CA ARG A 211 6.92 -1.84 10.55
C ARG A 211 8.42 -2.08 10.62
N PHE A 212 8.94 -2.89 9.71
CA PHE A 212 10.37 -3.12 9.57
C PHE A 212 11.09 -1.86 9.04
N SER A 213 12.32 -1.65 9.50
CA SER A 213 13.27 -0.78 8.81
C SER A 213 13.64 -1.37 7.46
N PRO A 214 13.92 -0.55 6.42
CA PRO A 214 14.26 -1.07 5.10
C PRO A 214 15.52 -1.93 5.08
N ASN A 215 16.47 -1.72 6.00
CA ASN A 215 17.64 -2.60 6.16
C ASN A 215 17.34 -3.92 6.90
N GLY A 216 16.10 -4.15 7.36
CA GLY A 216 15.67 -5.39 8.01
C GLY A 216 16.19 -5.59 9.44
N LEU A 217 16.92 -4.64 10.01
CA LEU A 217 17.56 -4.79 11.33
C LEU A 217 16.65 -4.43 12.49
N LYS A 218 15.67 -3.56 12.29
CA LYS A 218 14.80 -3.03 13.34
C LYS A 218 13.33 -3.13 12.96
N VAL A 219 12.47 -3.08 13.98
CA VAL A 219 11.04 -2.86 13.86
C VAL A 219 10.68 -1.66 14.74
N ALA A 220 9.92 -0.72 14.19
CA ALA A 220 9.26 0.34 14.95
C ALA A 220 7.81 -0.06 15.17
N MET A 221 7.25 0.28 16.32
CA MET A 221 5.89 -0.10 16.73
C MET A 221 5.33 0.89 17.73
N VAL A 222 4.02 0.80 17.98
CA VAL A 222 3.32 1.58 18.99
C VAL A 222 2.99 0.68 20.17
N LEU A 223 3.42 1.07 21.37
CA LEU A 223 3.06 0.37 22.61
C LEU A 223 2.45 1.36 23.61
N SER A 224 1.47 0.90 24.41
CA SER A 224 0.81 1.71 25.44
C SER A 224 0.91 1.11 26.86
N GLY A 225 1.80 0.15 27.07
CA GLY A 225 1.91 -0.55 28.36
C GLY A 225 2.38 0.32 29.52
N GLU A 226 3.04 1.43 29.22
CA GLU A 226 3.53 2.43 30.19
C GLU A 226 2.62 3.69 30.24
N GLY A 227 1.39 3.61 29.73
CA GLY A 227 0.44 4.72 29.68
C GLY A 227 0.06 5.12 28.26
N THR A 228 0.29 6.39 27.90
CA THR A 228 -0.05 6.92 26.57
C THR A 228 0.69 6.15 25.45
N PRO A 229 0.07 5.86 24.29
CA PRO A 229 0.73 5.18 23.18
C PRO A 229 1.94 5.96 22.64
N GLU A 230 3.07 5.27 22.54
CA GLU A 230 4.37 5.86 22.17
C GLU A 230 5.06 5.01 21.11
N ILE A 231 6.03 5.60 20.40
CA ILE A 231 6.86 4.86 19.46
C ILE A 231 7.97 4.14 20.21
N TYR A 232 8.06 2.84 19.95
CA TYR A 232 9.15 1.97 20.40
C TYR A 232 9.88 1.39 19.19
N SER A 233 11.11 0.93 19.43
CA SER A 233 11.86 0.13 18.47
C SER A 233 12.41 -1.13 19.11
N ALA A 234 12.63 -2.17 18.31
CA ALA A 234 13.28 -3.40 18.71
C ALA A 234 14.13 -3.94 17.54
N PRO A 235 15.13 -4.81 17.81
CA PRO A 235 15.72 -5.63 16.77
C PRO A 235 14.64 -6.44 16.03
N ALA A 236 14.89 -6.81 14.77
CA ALA A 236 13.96 -7.65 14.00
C ALA A 236 13.75 -9.07 14.61
N SER A 237 14.59 -9.47 15.58
CA SER A 237 14.41 -10.66 16.41
C SER A 237 13.42 -10.48 17.57
N GLY A 238 13.02 -9.25 17.91
CA GLY A 238 11.94 -8.92 18.85
C GLY A 238 12.34 -8.20 20.12
N LYS A 239 13.47 -8.54 20.74
CA LYS A 239 13.92 -7.96 22.03
C LYS A 239 15.42 -7.62 22.03
N PRO A 240 15.89 -6.68 22.86
CA PRO A 240 15.11 -5.84 23.78
C PRO A 240 14.32 -4.75 23.05
N VAL A 241 13.28 -4.24 23.70
CA VAL A 241 12.44 -3.14 23.19
C VAL A 241 12.91 -1.83 23.83
N SER A 242 12.99 -0.75 23.06
CA SER A 242 13.42 0.57 23.50
C SER A 242 12.39 1.64 23.14
N ARG A 243 11.97 2.44 24.12
CA ARG A 243 11.06 3.57 23.94
C ARG A 243 11.78 4.74 23.26
N LEU A 244 11.23 5.25 22.16
CA LEU A 244 11.82 6.34 21.38
C LEU A 244 11.18 7.71 21.66
N THR A 245 9.91 7.73 22.04
CA THR A 245 9.16 8.97 22.35
C THR A 245 8.65 8.98 23.79
N ARG A 246 8.60 10.16 24.40
CA ARG A 246 8.08 10.41 25.76
C ARG A 246 7.29 11.72 25.78
N SER A 247 5.96 11.66 25.79
CA SER A 247 5.06 12.80 26.03
C SER A 247 3.61 12.36 26.17
N ASP A 248 2.75 13.28 26.63
CA ASP A 248 1.32 13.04 26.84
C ASP A 248 0.49 12.92 25.55
N ALA A 249 1.11 13.17 24.40
CA ALA A 249 0.52 12.99 23.08
C ALA A 249 0.37 11.51 22.69
N VAL A 250 -0.70 11.13 21.98
CA VAL A 250 -0.83 9.77 21.40
C VAL A 250 -0.04 9.68 20.09
N LYS A 251 0.80 8.66 19.94
CA LYS A 251 1.60 8.43 18.71
C LYS A 251 1.05 7.25 17.93
N SER A 252 1.11 7.34 16.60
CA SER A 252 0.65 6.27 15.72
C SER A 252 1.46 6.15 14.44
N SER A 253 1.35 4.98 13.80
CA SER A 253 1.78 4.71 12.43
C SER A 253 3.24 5.08 12.10
N PRO A 254 4.24 4.55 12.83
CA PRO A 254 5.64 4.82 12.53
C PRO A 254 6.08 4.24 11.18
N CYS A 255 6.91 4.98 10.46
CA CYS A 255 7.52 4.58 9.18
C CYS A 255 8.98 5.01 9.12
N PHE A 256 9.89 4.06 8.86
CA PHE A 256 11.29 4.38 8.65
C PHE A 256 11.53 5.09 7.32
N SER A 257 12.45 6.05 7.31
CA SER A 257 13.05 6.57 6.08
C SER A 257 13.78 5.48 5.27
N PRO A 258 14.00 5.66 3.96
CA PRO A 258 14.63 4.65 3.09
C PRO A 258 16.03 4.20 3.54
N ASP A 259 16.78 5.10 4.16
CA ASP A 259 18.11 4.85 4.72
C ASP A 259 18.08 4.27 6.15
N SER A 260 16.89 3.99 6.71
CA SER A 260 16.68 3.52 8.09
C SER A 260 17.13 4.49 9.19
N SER A 261 17.51 5.72 8.87
CA SER A 261 18.10 6.67 9.84
C SER A 261 17.06 7.48 10.61
N ARG A 262 15.85 7.62 10.08
CA ARG A 262 14.76 8.43 10.64
C ARG A 262 13.46 7.65 10.68
N ILE A 263 12.52 8.13 11.50
CA ILE A 263 11.14 7.64 11.58
C ILE A 263 10.20 8.83 11.42
N VAL A 264 9.26 8.73 10.48
CA VAL A 264 8.06 9.58 10.44
C VAL A 264 6.91 8.88 11.18
N TYR A 265 6.13 9.62 11.95
CA TYR A 265 4.97 9.12 12.68
C TYR A 265 3.92 10.22 12.84
N ALA A 266 2.71 9.86 13.26
CA ALA A 266 1.66 10.83 13.58
C ALA A 266 1.55 11.04 15.10
N SER A 267 1.28 12.28 15.53
CA SER A 267 1.12 12.66 16.94
C SER A 267 -0.13 13.51 17.17
N GLU A 268 -0.89 13.19 18.21
CA GLU A 268 -2.15 13.84 18.62
C GLU A 268 -1.97 14.81 19.81
N PRO A 269 -2.90 15.75 20.10
CA PRO A 269 -4.24 15.97 19.51
C PRO A 269 -4.21 16.55 18.09
N GLY A 270 -5.24 16.23 17.29
CA GLY A 270 -5.37 16.65 15.89
C GLY A 270 -4.19 16.14 15.06
N PRO A 271 -4.12 14.83 14.75
CA PRO A 271 -2.92 14.17 14.24
C PRO A 271 -2.12 15.00 13.26
N GLN A 272 -0.83 15.18 13.51
CA GLN A 272 0.12 15.80 12.60
C GLN A 272 1.35 14.91 12.43
N LEU A 273 2.07 15.08 11.33
CA LEU A 273 3.29 14.30 11.06
C LEU A 273 4.50 14.89 11.76
N TYR A 274 5.32 14.01 12.33
CA TYR A 274 6.59 14.34 12.97
C TYR A 274 7.68 13.41 12.45
N ILE A 275 8.90 13.92 12.34
CA ILE A 275 10.09 13.13 12.02
C ILE A 275 11.07 13.21 13.18
N MET A 276 11.66 12.06 13.53
CA MET A 276 12.73 11.94 14.50
C MET A 276 13.84 11.03 14.00
N SER A 277 14.99 11.03 14.70
CA SER A 277 16.01 9.99 14.51
C SER A 277 15.45 8.60 14.83
N ALA A 278 15.88 7.58 14.10
CA ALA A 278 15.57 6.18 14.39
C ALA A 278 16.19 5.67 15.71
N SER A 279 17.08 6.45 16.33
CA SER A 279 17.58 6.22 17.69
C SER A 279 16.75 6.91 18.77
N GLY A 280 15.69 7.64 18.40
CA GLY A 280 14.90 8.49 19.30
C GLY A 280 15.52 9.89 19.48
N GLY A 281 14.89 10.69 20.33
CA GLY A 281 15.29 12.07 20.62
C GLY A 281 14.27 13.11 20.19
N GLY A 282 14.73 14.35 19.98
CA GLY A 282 13.87 15.46 19.55
C GLY A 282 13.16 15.16 18.23
N SER A 283 11.91 15.59 18.14
CA SER A 283 11.04 15.36 16.98
C SER A 283 10.63 16.69 16.37
N GLN A 284 10.63 16.77 15.04
CA GLN A 284 10.25 17.97 14.31
C GLN A 284 8.91 17.72 13.60
N ARG A 285 7.96 18.65 13.75
CA ARG A 285 6.73 18.64 12.95
C ARG A 285 7.07 18.89 11.48
N VAL A 286 6.47 18.10 10.60
CA VAL A 286 6.64 18.22 9.14
C VAL A 286 5.30 18.27 8.44
N GLY A 287 5.31 18.80 7.22
CA GLY A 287 4.11 19.02 6.44
C GLY A 287 3.38 20.28 6.91
N GLY A 288 3.10 21.15 5.95
CA GLY A 288 2.31 22.37 6.13
C GLY A 288 1.27 22.49 5.02
N GLY A 289 0.33 23.42 5.19
CA GLY A 289 -0.62 23.80 4.13
C GLY A 289 -1.83 22.87 3.93
N LEU A 290 -1.95 21.75 4.64
CA LEU A 290 -3.10 20.84 4.52
C LEU A 290 -3.68 20.43 5.87
N GLY A 291 -4.94 20.78 6.10
CA GLY A 291 -5.85 20.18 7.08
C GLY A 291 -5.41 20.21 8.55
N SER A 292 -6.32 19.80 9.44
CA SER A 292 -6.06 19.62 10.88
C SER A 292 -5.78 18.16 11.26
N TYR A 293 -5.77 17.25 10.29
CA TYR A 293 -5.54 15.82 10.48
C TYR A 293 -4.64 15.31 9.37
N CYS A 294 -3.48 14.78 9.74
CA CYS A 294 -2.49 14.11 8.91
C CYS A 294 -1.98 12.87 9.65
N ALA A 295 -2.20 11.69 9.08
CA ALA A 295 -1.90 10.41 9.72
C ALA A 295 -1.44 9.36 8.69
N GLU A 296 -1.06 8.18 9.19
CA GLU A 296 -0.74 7.00 8.36
C GLU A 296 0.36 7.27 7.31
N PRO A 297 1.52 7.82 7.71
CA PRO A 297 2.55 8.16 6.74
C PRO A 297 3.22 6.91 6.14
N ASP A 298 3.62 7.06 4.89
CA ASP A 298 4.46 6.11 4.17
C ASP A 298 5.57 6.84 3.40
N TRP A 299 6.81 6.54 3.78
CA TRP A 299 8.00 7.18 3.23
C TRP A 299 8.48 6.40 2.00
N SER A 300 8.50 7.06 0.84
CA SER A 300 8.83 6.41 -0.43
C SER A 300 10.24 5.83 -0.40
N ARG A 301 10.37 4.54 -0.71
CA ARG A 301 11.65 3.84 -0.83
C ARG A 301 12.45 4.28 -2.07
N ALA A 302 11.74 4.66 -3.14
CA ALA A 302 12.33 5.06 -4.41
C ALA A 302 12.68 6.56 -4.47
N ASP A 303 11.95 7.39 -3.72
CA ASP A 303 12.22 8.83 -3.61
C ASP A 303 12.23 9.27 -2.14
N PRO A 304 13.41 9.35 -1.49
CA PRO A 304 13.52 9.71 -0.08
C PRO A 304 13.01 11.11 0.28
N SER A 305 12.69 11.95 -0.71
CA SER A 305 12.06 13.26 -0.46
C SER A 305 10.55 13.20 -0.30
N LYS A 306 9.89 12.08 -0.65
CA LYS A 306 8.43 11.99 -0.66
C LYS A 306 7.88 11.16 0.52
N ILE A 307 6.88 11.71 1.19
CA ILE A 307 6.06 11.01 2.18
C ILE A 307 4.60 11.10 1.76
N ALA A 308 3.93 9.97 1.56
CA ALA A 308 2.49 9.93 1.36
C ALA A 308 1.79 9.78 2.71
N PHE A 309 0.59 10.36 2.85
CA PHE A 309 -0.15 10.28 4.10
C PHE A 309 -1.65 10.49 3.86
N THR A 310 -2.44 10.00 4.81
CA THR A 310 -3.88 10.29 4.90
C THR A 310 -4.08 11.66 5.53
N PHE A 311 -4.91 12.50 4.93
CA PHE A 311 -5.31 13.77 5.52
C PHE A 311 -6.81 13.98 5.45
N ARG A 312 -7.34 14.86 6.30
CA ARG A 312 -8.75 15.25 6.26
C ARG A 312 -8.94 16.45 5.33
N ASP A 313 -9.80 16.27 4.34
CA ASP A 313 -10.26 17.28 3.40
C ASP A 313 -11.78 17.46 3.57
N GLY A 314 -12.18 18.51 4.30
CA GLY A 314 -13.56 18.69 4.73
C GLY A 314 -14.07 17.50 5.57
N SER A 315 -15.12 16.84 5.09
CA SER A 315 -15.71 15.67 5.75
C SER A 315 -15.04 14.33 5.41
N ARG A 316 -14.11 14.31 4.44
CA ARG A 316 -13.54 13.08 3.90
C ARG A 316 -12.07 12.92 4.23
N PHE A 317 -11.61 11.69 4.19
CA PHE A 317 -10.19 11.37 4.18
C PHE A 317 -9.69 11.23 2.74
N GLN A 318 -8.52 11.80 2.47
CA GLN A 318 -7.89 11.84 1.15
C GLN A 318 -6.39 11.56 1.28
N ILE A 319 -5.72 11.36 0.15
CA ILE A 319 -4.28 11.09 0.10
C ILE A 319 -3.54 12.36 -0.34
N ALA A 320 -2.49 12.70 0.42
CA ALA A 320 -1.56 13.77 0.10
C ALA A 320 -0.12 13.23 0.03
N VAL A 321 0.74 13.98 -0.64
CA VAL A 321 2.19 13.77 -0.67
C VAL A 321 2.88 15.03 -0.17
N LEU A 322 3.76 14.86 0.82
CA LEU A 322 4.71 15.85 1.30
C LEU A 322 6.03 15.69 0.54
N ASP A 323 6.52 16.79 -0.03
CA ASP A 323 7.88 16.91 -0.54
C ASP A 323 8.77 17.56 0.53
N LEU A 324 9.71 16.80 1.08
CA LEU A 324 10.64 17.24 2.12
C LEU A 324 11.66 18.26 1.65
N LYS A 325 11.90 18.39 0.33
CA LYS A 325 12.80 19.43 -0.21
C LYS A 325 12.17 20.81 -0.10
N THR A 326 10.85 20.90 -0.31
CA THR A 326 10.10 22.16 -0.29
C THR A 326 9.34 22.38 1.02
N GLY A 327 9.11 21.31 1.78
CA GLY A 327 8.25 21.30 2.97
C GLY A 327 6.75 21.38 2.66
N GLN A 328 6.37 21.34 1.38
CA GLN A 328 4.97 21.52 0.94
C GLN A 328 4.25 20.19 0.77
N SER A 329 2.98 20.18 1.14
CA SER A 329 2.08 19.04 0.94
C SER A 329 1.06 19.33 -0.17
N LYS A 330 0.80 18.33 -1.01
CA LYS A 330 -0.18 18.41 -2.10
C LYS A 330 -1.17 17.25 -2.03
N LYS A 331 -2.47 17.54 -2.16
CA LYS A 331 -3.51 16.52 -2.40
C LYS A 331 -3.27 15.85 -3.76
N VAL A 332 -3.21 14.52 -3.76
CA VAL A 332 -2.98 13.72 -4.98
C VAL A 332 -4.18 12.85 -5.38
N SER A 333 -5.06 12.51 -4.44
CA SER A 333 -6.30 11.80 -4.76
C SER A 333 -7.41 12.74 -5.27
N LYS A 334 -8.28 12.24 -6.15
CA LYS A 334 -9.50 12.93 -6.63
C LYS A 334 -10.78 12.16 -6.26
N ALA A 335 -10.69 11.31 -5.25
CA ALA A 335 -11.72 10.33 -4.94
C ALA A 335 -13.01 10.97 -4.39
N VAL A 336 -14.16 10.42 -4.81
CA VAL A 336 -15.48 10.79 -4.27
C VAL A 336 -15.85 9.99 -2.99
N TYR A 337 -14.88 9.26 -2.45
CA TYR A 337 -14.97 8.39 -1.27
C TYR A 337 -13.72 8.61 -0.40
N ASP A 338 -13.68 8.00 0.78
CA ASP A 338 -12.50 8.11 1.66
C ASP A 338 -11.33 7.33 1.08
N GLY A 339 -10.16 7.97 0.99
CA GLY A 339 -8.88 7.32 0.73
C GLY A 339 -8.00 7.36 1.98
N VAL A 340 -7.57 6.20 2.45
CA VAL A 340 -6.72 6.07 3.65
C VAL A 340 -5.59 5.05 3.46
N GLU A 341 -4.64 5.03 4.38
CA GLU A 341 -3.57 4.04 4.50
C GLU A 341 -2.73 3.89 3.21
N PRO A 342 -2.16 4.97 2.66
CA PRO A 342 -1.35 4.88 1.45
C PRO A 342 -0.06 4.09 1.69
N ASN A 343 0.39 3.36 0.67
CA ASN A 343 1.72 2.76 0.61
C ASN A 343 2.33 2.98 -0.78
N TRP A 344 3.60 3.39 -0.84
CA TRP A 344 4.33 3.55 -2.09
C TRP A 344 4.56 2.24 -2.80
N LEU A 345 4.38 2.27 -4.13
CA LEU A 345 4.89 1.26 -5.03
C LEU A 345 6.38 1.52 -5.34
N ALA A 346 7.05 0.52 -5.89
CA ALA A 346 8.51 0.50 -6.08
C ALA A 346 9.04 1.58 -7.05
N ASP A 347 8.16 2.25 -7.78
CA ASP A 347 8.50 3.24 -8.80
C ASP A 347 8.57 4.68 -8.27
N GLY A 348 8.15 4.91 -7.02
CA GLY A 348 8.15 6.25 -6.40
C GLY A 348 7.16 7.23 -7.01
N ARG A 349 6.25 6.76 -7.86
CA ARG A 349 5.19 7.54 -8.52
C ARG A 349 3.80 7.06 -8.12
N HIS A 350 3.63 5.75 -7.94
CA HIS A 350 2.33 5.17 -7.61
C HIS A 350 2.18 4.85 -6.14
N LEU A 351 0.95 4.93 -5.67
CA LEU A 351 0.52 4.51 -4.34
C LEU A 351 -0.53 3.41 -4.48
N ILE A 352 -0.58 2.49 -3.53
CA ILE A 352 -1.80 1.73 -3.22
C ILE A 352 -2.44 2.33 -1.97
N TYR A 353 -3.76 2.45 -1.92
CA TYR A 353 -4.48 2.92 -0.74
C TYR A 353 -5.79 2.16 -0.54
N THR A 354 -6.35 2.23 0.67
CA THR A 354 -7.67 1.71 1.00
C THR A 354 -8.74 2.74 0.63
N ALA A 355 -9.56 2.42 -0.35
CA ALA A 355 -10.81 3.13 -0.65
C ALA A 355 -11.92 2.65 0.30
N ARG A 356 -12.58 3.57 1.00
CA ARG A 356 -13.70 3.27 1.89
C ARG A 356 -14.94 4.06 1.50
N ALA A 357 -16.03 3.34 1.30
CA ALA A 357 -17.38 3.87 1.13
C ALA A 357 -18.33 3.13 2.08
N ALA A 358 -19.58 3.58 2.19
CA ALA A 358 -20.58 2.92 3.03
C ALA A 358 -20.68 1.43 2.68
N GLY A 359 -20.34 0.56 3.65
CA GLY A 359 -20.39 -0.91 3.50
C GLY A 359 -19.36 -1.52 2.55
N SER A 360 -18.40 -0.76 2.01
CA SER A 360 -17.46 -1.26 1.00
C SER A 360 -16.05 -0.77 1.21
N ARG A 361 -15.09 -1.70 1.05
CA ARG A 361 -13.66 -1.43 1.10
C ARG A 361 -12.97 -2.09 -0.08
N ALA A 362 -12.07 -1.36 -0.71
CA ALA A 362 -11.30 -1.86 -1.83
C ALA A 362 -9.88 -1.29 -1.80
N LEU A 363 -8.96 -1.97 -2.49
CA LEU A 363 -7.64 -1.44 -2.74
C LEU A 363 -7.63 -0.72 -4.10
N VAL A 364 -6.94 0.41 -4.15
CA VAL A 364 -6.87 1.26 -5.34
C VAL A 364 -5.42 1.68 -5.57
N ILE A 365 -4.93 1.52 -6.81
CA ILE A 365 -3.68 2.14 -7.27
C ILE A 365 -3.98 3.59 -7.66
N LEU A 366 -3.14 4.52 -7.22
CA LEU A 366 -3.18 5.94 -7.52
C LEU A 366 -1.88 6.36 -8.20
N ASP A 367 -1.96 6.97 -9.37
CA ASP A 367 -0.88 7.72 -10.00
C ASP A 367 -0.82 9.13 -9.38
N THR A 368 0.25 9.45 -8.64
CA THR A 368 0.35 10.73 -7.93
C THR A 368 0.54 11.95 -8.84
N GLU A 369 0.96 11.72 -10.09
CA GLU A 369 1.18 12.81 -11.07
C GLU A 369 -0.13 13.20 -11.76
N SER A 370 -0.93 12.22 -12.22
CA SER A 370 -2.20 12.48 -12.93
C SER A 370 -3.44 12.51 -12.02
N GLY A 371 -3.36 11.87 -10.85
CA GLY A 371 -4.50 11.59 -9.98
C GLY A 371 -5.40 10.46 -10.49
N ARG A 372 -4.98 9.70 -11.52
CA ARG A 372 -5.72 8.55 -12.05
C ARG A 372 -5.72 7.42 -11.02
N THR A 373 -6.86 6.75 -10.90
CA THR A 373 -7.05 5.63 -9.97
C THR A 373 -7.50 4.36 -10.68
N VAL A 374 -7.03 3.21 -10.20
CA VAL A 374 -7.42 1.88 -10.70
C VAL A 374 -7.80 1.01 -9.52
N ARG A 375 -9.06 0.58 -9.47
CA ARG A 375 -9.53 -0.35 -8.43
C ARG A 375 -8.96 -1.74 -8.69
N LEU A 376 -8.48 -2.38 -7.63
CA LEU A 376 -7.98 -3.74 -7.67
C LEU A 376 -9.10 -4.68 -7.25
N GLY A 377 -9.51 -5.54 -8.19
CA GLY A 377 -10.47 -6.61 -8.01
C GLY A 377 -11.85 -6.19 -7.48
N ASN A 378 -12.71 -7.21 -7.31
CA ASN A 378 -14.07 -7.06 -6.80
C ASN A 378 -14.24 -7.70 -5.42
N ILE A 379 -13.14 -7.84 -4.68
CA ILE A 379 -13.13 -8.38 -3.32
C ILE A 379 -13.08 -7.25 -2.29
N SER A 380 -13.66 -7.51 -1.11
CA SER A 380 -13.43 -6.67 0.06
C SER A 380 -11.98 -6.80 0.50
N ALA A 381 -11.23 -5.69 0.43
CA ALA A 381 -9.81 -5.66 0.75
C ALA A 381 -9.41 -4.28 1.31
N GLU A 382 -8.59 -4.27 2.35
CA GLU A 382 -8.09 -3.04 2.99
C GLU A 382 -6.70 -3.24 3.64
N LYS A 383 -6.14 -2.14 4.16
CA LYS A 383 -4.95 -2.14 5.03
C LYS A 383 -3.73 -2.79 4.39
N ALA A 384 -3.57 -2.60 3.08
CA ALA A 384 -2.53 -3.29 2.33
C ALA A 384 -1.10 -2.86 2.71
N SER A 385 -0.15 -3.71 2.37
CA SER A 385 1.24 -3.37 2.16
C SER A 385 1.77 -4.10 0.93
N VAL A 386 2.81 -3.53 0.34
CA VAL A 386 3.38 -4.01 -0.92
C VAL A 386 4.82 -4.42 -0.69
N TRP A 387 5.20 -5.51 -1.32
CA TRP A 387 6.59 -5.91 -1.46
C TRP A 387 6.88 -6.16 -2.94
N GLY A 388 7.91 -5.51 -3.48
CA GLY A 388 8.42 -5.77 -4.82
C GLY A 388 9.86 -6.27 -4.74
N PRO A 389 10.29 -7.18 -5.61
CA PRO A 389 11.71 -7.43 -5.78
C PRO A 389 12.40 -6.12 -6.20
N GLN A 390 13.49 -5.76 -5.54
CA GLN A 390 14.31 -4.60 -5.90
C GLN A 390 15.16 -4.84 -7.14
#